data_AF-A0A1M6XQM1-F1
#
_entry.id   AF-A0A1M6XQM1-F1
#
_cell.length_a   1.000
_cell.length_b   1.000
_cell.length_c   1.000
_cell.angle_alpha   90.00
_cell.angle_beta   90.00
_cell.angle_gamma   90.00
#
_symmetry.space_group_name_H-M   'P 1'
#
loop_
_entity.id
_entity.type
_entity.pdbx_description
1 polymer ?
#
loop_
_entity_poly.entity_id
_entity_poly.type
_entity_poly.pdbx_seq_one_letter_code
_entity_poly.pdbx_strand_id
1 'polypeptide(L)'
;MNAFAQHIAEPAQKAFTSFADFCVYDAWCSSDEKKDKSFVGIRIENDRPKIYFPMGYRASKPSEDICKQDFYQLIAVLNGKSLQSYFSEEDLRKSQLEFPFYAYLSVLQYYLDFGYFVESETIYKKGFSGKISWPRTIKRIKPQVVKDEEGHDQVVYLNLITRKTSYREDNLITLVHKFCVKESARLIGPLYGISENEVEEPELLFDYELFAEVIQDKIAATFNDKHLELFHAMLKMVRYLENKENRGEDGSENEPLFGVNTFAPVWEAMVDKIFGKLPQGVAKDKFNPHLRWNDGCRDEKLDESEEEIVLNDPKRSTLRPDTIMVVGEGVYILDSKYYKYGLTGFNSHLPGAESVCKQMAYAEYVETHWKEILEENGDPSTSLHSAQDDSSPKPIYNAFIMPYCADAGKWDEIAAVAELPRNDVYAMKRVGYIYGDWKDRSKPYHKIACILLDMKSVMRNYANNPSAQSELAELIPY
;
A
#
# COMPACT_ATOMS: atom_id res chain seq x y z
N MET A 1 -54.62 -23.56 26.04
CA MET A 1 -53.96 -24.76 25.49
C MET A 1 -53.70 -24.51 24.02
N ASN A 2 -52.46 -24.83 23.62
CA ASN A 2 -51.77 -24.56 22.36
C ASN A 2 -52.52 -24.93 21.07
N ALA A 3 -52.24 -24.23 19.97
CA ALA A 3 -51.31 -24.69 18.91
C ALA A 3 -51.34 -23.70 17.72
N PHE A 4 -50.28 -22.91 17.52
CA PHE A 4 -49.21 -23.17 16.54
C PHE A 4 -49.69 -23.17 15.08
N ALA A 5 -49.79 -21.98 14.49
CA ALA A 5 -49.70 -21.80 13.04
C ALA A 5 -48.21 -21.58 12.70
N GLN A 6 -47.58 -22.58 12.10
CA GLN A 6 -46.26 -22.45 11.49
C GLN A 6 -46.39 -21.59 10.22
N HIS A 7 -45.87 -20.37 10.27
CA HIS A 7 -45.49 -19.66 9.06
C HIS A 7 -44.26 -20.34 8.47
N ILE A 8 -44.46 -21.05 7.36
CA ILE A 8 -43.37 -21.40 6.46
C ILE A 8 -42.93 -20.10 5.78
N ALA A 9 -41.84 -19.51 6.28
CA ALA A 9 -41.17 -18.43 5.58
C ALA A 9 -40.49 -19.04 4.34
N GLU A 10 -40.88 -18.56 3.15
CA GLU A 10 -40.11 -18.80 1.93
C GLU A 10 -38.67 -18.33 2.15
N PRO A 11 -37.66 -19.06 1.66
CA PRO A 11 -36.28 -18.61 1.75
C PRO A 11 -36.16 -17.32 0.93
N ALA A 12 -35.87 -16.22 1.62
CA ALA A 12 -35.52 -14.96 0.98
C ALA A 12 -34.44 -15.23 -0.06
N GLN A 13 -34.71 -14.91 -1.33
CA GLN A 13 -33.70 -14.88 -2.38
C GLN A 13 -32.50 -14.08 -1.86
N LYS A 14 -31.37 -14.76 -1.64
CA LYS A 14 -30.10 -14.13 -1.25
C LYS A 14 -29.72 -13.14 -2.35
N ALA A 15 -30.03 -11.87 -2.14
CA ALA A 15 -29.47 -10.81 -2.96
C ALA A 15 -27.95 -10.85 -2.75
N PHE A 16 -27.21 -11.31 -3.75
CA PHE A 16 -25.78 -11.08 -3.79
C PHE A 16 -25.57 -9.56 -3.67
N THR A 17 -24.88 -9.13 -2.62
CA THR A 17 -24.46 -7.73 -2.51
C THR A 17 -23.54 -7.43 -3.69
N SER A 18 -23.84 -6.38 -4.45
CA SER A 18 -22.96 -5.96 -5.54
C SER A 18 -21.62 -5.56 -4.93
N PHE A 19 -20.51 -5.81 -5.64
CA PHE A 19 -19.19 -5.38 -5.18
C PHE A 19 -19.15 -3.87 -4.85
N ALA A 20 -19.92 -3.10 -5.61
CA ALA A 20 -20.03 -1.67 -5.41
C ALA A 20 -20.53 -1.32 -4.00
N ASP A 21 -21.33 -2.17 -3.35
CA ASP A 21 -21.88 -1.95 -1.99
C ASP A 21 -20.81 -1.98 -0.90
N PHE A 22 -19.65 -2.55 -1.19
CA PHE A 22 -18.49 -2.46 -0.32
C PHE A 22 -17.74 -1.12 -0.45
N CYS A 23 -17.91 -0.40 -1.56
CA CYS A 23 -17.11 0.80 -1.88
C CYS A 23 -17.70 2.08 -1.28
N VAL A 24 -16.85 2.84 -0.58
CA VAL A 24 -17.18 4.12 0.07
C VAL A 24 -16.26 5.22 -0.47
N TYR A 25 -16.78 6.05 -1.39
CA TYR A 25 -16.01 7.11 -2.07
C TYR A 25 -16.09 8.49 -1.39
N ASP A 26 -17.10 8.73 -0.56
CA ASP A 26 -17.50 10.04 -0.05
C ASP A 26 -17.53 10.13 1.49
N ALA A 27 -16.83 9.23 2.19
CA ALA A 27 -16.74 9.23 3.65
C ALA A 27 -16.36 10.61 4.25
N TRP A 28 -15.64 11.42 3.47
CA TRP A 28 -15.15 12.75 3.80
C TRP A 28 -16.23 13.85 3.77
N CYS A 29 -17.34 13.62 3.07
CA CYS A 29 -18.45 14.57 2.85
C CYS A 29 -19.51 14.54 3.96
N SER A 30 -19.55 13.49 4.78
CA SER A 30 -20.45 13.43 5.94
C SER A 30 -20.12 14.52 6.96
N SER A 31 -21.13 15.08 7.63
CA SER A 31 -20.99 16.11 8.68
C SER A 31 -20.54 15.56 10.04
N ASP A 32 -20.46 14.23 10.20
CA ASP A 32 -20.26 13.63 11.52
C ASP A 32 -18.78 13.67 11.94
N GLU A 33 -18.37 14.63 12.78
CA GLU A 33 -16.96 14.91 13.11
C GLU A 33 -16.25 13.84 13.95
N LYS A 34 -16.99 12.83 14.44
CA LYS A 34 -16.43 11.82 15.34
C LYS A 34 -15.89 10.60 14.57
N LYS A 35 -14.55 10.54 14.54
CA LYS A 35 -13.66 9.38 14.30
C LYS A 35 -13.89 8.63 12.97
N ASP A 36 -12.82 8.44 12.20
CA ASP A 36 -12.71 7.61 10.97
C ASP A 36 -12.71 8.30 9.61
N LYS A 37 -12.85 9.63 9.55
CA LYS A 37 -12.76 10.32 8.26
C LYS A 37 -11.39 10.29 7.62
N SER A 38 -10.33 9.82 8.27
CA SER A 38 -8.96 9.79 7.73
C SER A 38 -8.52 8.42 7.21
N PHE A 39 -9.24 7.35 7.59
CA PHE A 39 -8.86 5.98 7.23
C PHE A 39 -9.10 5.72 5.75
N VAL A 40 -8.13 5.06 5.12
CA VAL A 40 -8.21 4.60 3.73
C VAL A 40 -7.73 3.16 3.66
N GLY A 41 -8.56 2.28 3.11
CA GLY A 41 -8.30 0.84 3.07
C GLY A 41 -9.57 0.01 3.27
N ILE A 42 -9.39 -1.21 3.75
CA ILE A 42 -10.45 -2.19 4.00
C ILE A 42 -10.70 -2.29 5.51
N ARG A 43 -11.96 -2.23 5.91
CA ARG A 43 -12.43 -2.52 7.27
C ARG A 43 -13.46 -3.62 7.23
N ILE A 44 -13.37 -4.60 8.12
CA ILE A 44 -14.37 -5.66 8.23
C ILE A 44 -15.32 -5.32 9.38
N GLU A 45 -16.46 -4.72 9.04
CA GLU A 45 -17.50 -4.32 10.00
C GLU A 45 -18.64 -5.34 9.98
N ASN A 46 -18.97 -5.95 11.11
CA ASN A 46 -20.00 -7.00 11.21
C ASN A 46 -19.79 -8.14 10.18
N ASP A 47 -18.56 -8.66 10.09
CA ASP A 47 -18.15 -9.67 9.09
C ASP A 47 -18.41 -9.27 7.63
N ARG A 48 -18.50 -7.96 7.35
CA ARG A 48 -18.63 -7.45 5.98
C ARG A 48 -17.51 -6.46 5.64
N PRO A 49 -16.84 -6.64 4.50
CA PRO A 49 -15.81 -5.71 4.07
C PRO A 49 -16.42 -4.37 3.62
N LYS A 50 -15.81 -3.27 4.05
CA LYS A 50 -16.02 -1.92 3.53
C LYS A 50 -14.68 -1.36 3.06
N ILE A 51 -14.69 -0.74 1.89
CA ILE A 51 -13.52 -0.21 1.19
C ILE A 51 -13.63 1.31 1.19
N TYR A 52 -12.82 1.96 2.00
CA TYR A 52 -12.75 3.40 2.15
C TYR A 52 -11.71 3.97 1.19
N PHE A 53 -12.17 4.80 0.24
CA PHE A 53 -11.32 5.44 -0.75
C PHE A 53 -10.82 6.81 -0.28
N PRO A 54 -9.67 7.27 -0.79
CA PRO A 54 -9.13 8.56 -0.42
C PRO A 54 -9.98 9.72 -0.90
N MET A 55 -9.80 10.84 -0.22
CA MET A 55 -10.44 12.11 -0.51
C MET A 55 -10.12 12.57 -1.92
N GLY A 56 -11.14 13.01 -2.67
CA GLY A 56 -10.94 13.44 -4.06
C GLY A 56 -10.94 12.31 -5.07
N TYR A 57 -11.05 11.04 -4.67
CA TYR A 57 -10.98 9.93 -5.62
C TYR A 57 -12.14 9.92 -6.62
N ARG A 58 -13.39 9.99 -6.13
CA ARG A 58 -14.61 10.10 -6.96
C ARG A 58 -15.69 10.93 -6.28
N ALA A 59 -16.52 11.58 -7.09
CA ALA A 59 -17.68 12.32 -6.64
C ALA A 59 -18.93 11.44 -6.47
N SER A 60 -19.04 10.36 -7.25
CA SER A 60 -20.17 9.45 -7.23
C SER A 60 -19.72 8.00 -7.43
N LYS A 61 -20.56 7.06 -6.99
CA LYS A 61 -20.33 5.63 -7.10
C LYS A 61 -20.49 5.19 -8.57
N PRO A 62 -19.46 4.60 -9.20
CA PRO A 62 -19.51 4.19 -10.60
C PRO A 62 -20.15 2.79 -10.75
N SER A 63 -20.08 2.22 -11.96
CA SER A 63 -20.49 0.83 -12.20
C SER A 63 -19.63 -0.18 -11.45
N GLU A 64 -20.13 -1.41 -11.30
CA GLU A 64 -19.45 -2.46 -10.54
C GLU A 64 -18.04 -2.78 -11.06
N ASP A 65 -17.86 -2.84 -12.38
CA ASP A 65 -16.55 -3.12 -12.99
C ASP A 65 -15.52 -2.03 -12.67
N ILE A 66 -15.97 -0.78 -12.64
CA ILE A 66 -15.10 0.36 -12.29
C ILE A 66 -14.76 0.31 -10.80
N CYS A 67 -15.72 -0.04 -9.93
CA CYS A 67 -15.43 -0.22 -8.50
C CYS A 67 -14.34 -1.27 -8.25
N LYS A 68 -14.35 -2.38 -9.01
CA LYS A 68 -13.30 -3.41 -8.93
C LYS A 68 -11.94 -2.87 -9.39
N GLN A 69 -11.90 -2.13 -10.50
CA GLN A 69 -10.67 -1.47 -10.97
C GLN A 69 -10.10 -0.49 -9.94
N ASP A 70 -10.98 0.32 -9.35
CA ASP A 70 -10.60 1.30 -8.33
C ASP A 70 -10.07 0.60 -7.08
N PHE A 71 -10.70 -0.50 -6.65
CA PHE A 71 -10.20 -1.35 -5.57
C PHE A 71 -8.79 -1.87 -5.86
N TYR A 72 -8.54 -2.45 -7.04
CA TYR A 72 -7.19 -2.91 -7.39
C TYR A 72 -6.17 -1.78 -7.38
N GLN A 73 -6.55 -0.58 -7.84
CA GLN A 73 -5.68 0.59 -7.79
C GLN A 73 -5.35 0.99 -6.34
N LEU A 74 -6.35 0.98 -5.45
CA LEU A 74 -6.15 1.27 -4.04
C LEU A 74 -5.18 0.27 -3.39
N ILE A 75 -5.38 -1.02 -3.62
CA ILE A 75 -4.51 -2.08 -3.11
C ILE A 75 -3.08 -1.92 -3.64
N ALA A 76 -2.93 -1.63 -4.94
CA ALA A 76 -1.61 -1.41 -5.55
C ALA A 76 -0.85 -0.22 -4.91
N VAL A 77 -1.55 0.89 -4.64
CA VAL A 77 -0.97 2.07 -3.97
C VAL A 77 -0.59 1.74 -2.53
N LEU A 78 -1.48 1.13 -1.75
CA LEU A 78 -1.22 0.78 -0.35
C LEU A 78 -0.07 -0.25 -0.21
N ASN A 79 0.13 -1.11 -1.21
CA ASN A 79 1.22 -2.08 -1.25
C ASN A 79 2.53 -1.54 -1.84
N GLY A 80 2.52 -0.31 -2.36
CA GLY A 80 3.65 0.24 -3.07
C GLY A 80 4.85 0.40 -2.15
N LYS A 81 5.78 -0.56 -2.14
CA LYS A 81 7.02 -0.51 -1.32
C LYS A 81 7.82 0.77 -1.53
N SER A 82 7.79 1.31 -2.76
CA SER A 82 8.42 2.59 -3.10
C SER A 82 7.79 3.82 -2.45
N LEU A 83 6.57 3.72 -1.93
CA LEU A 83 5.90 4.75 -1.14
C LEU A 83 6.18 4.53 0.36
N GLN A 84 6.41 3.28 0.79
CA GLN A 84 6.68 2.94 2.19
C GLN A 84 7.97 3.57 2.73
N SER A 85 8.95 3.89 1.87
CA SER A 85 10.16 4.61 2.27
C SER A 85 9.91 6.05 2.73
N TYR A 86 8.74 6.61 2.43
CA TYR A 86 8.35 7.97 2.83
C TYR A 86 7.60 8.00 4.16
N PHE A 87 7.17 6.84 4.67
CA PHE A 87 6.44 6.77 5.93
C PHE A 87 7.41 6.79 7.10
N SER A 88 7.05 7.52 8.17
CA SER A 88 7.81 7.44 9.41
C SER A 88 7.73 6.03 10.00
N GLU A 89 8.69 5.63 10.87
CA GLU A 89 8.58 4.35 11.56
C GLU A 89 7.27 4.21 12.35
N GLU A 90 6.75 5.33 12.87
CA GLU A 90 5.48 5.36 13.58
C GLU A 90 4.30 5.15 12.63
N ASP A 91 4.33 5.75 11.44
CA ASP A 91 3.35 5.51 10.39
C ASP A 91 3.42 4.08 9.86
N LEU A 92 4.62 3.50 9.72
CA LEU A 92 4.82 2.11 9.34
C LEU A 92 4.28 1.14 10.39
N ARG A 93 4.54 1.40 11.69
CA ARG A 93 3.99 0.63 12.81
C ARG A 93 2.46 0.75 12.89
N LYS A 94 1.91 1.94 12.59
CA LYS A 94 0.46 2.18 12.53
C LYS A 94 -0.19 1.67 11.24
N SER A 95 0.54 1.57 10.11
CA SER A 95 0.06 1.06 8.82
C SER A 95 0.20 -0.46 8.68
N GLN A 96 1.01 -1.09 9.53
CA GLN A 96 0.95 -2.53 9.81
C GLN A 96 -0.30 -2.86 10.64
N LEU A 97 -1.45 -2.31 10.23
CA LEU A 97 -2.76 -2.63 10.77
C LEU A 97 -2.94 -4.15 10.67
N GLU A 98 -3.44 -4.68 11.77
CA GLU A 98 -3.15 -6.01 12.29
C GLU A 98 -3.64 -7.15 11.40
N PHE A 99 -4.51 -6.88 10.43
CA PHE A 99 -5.12 -7.88 9.57
C PHE A 99 -4.21 -8.25 8.38
N PRO A 100 -3.78 -9.53 8.26
CA PRO A 100 -2.90 -9.95 7.17
C PRO A 100 -3.70 -10.19 5.88
N PHE A 101 -4.30 -9.13 5.32
CA PHE A 101 -5.21 -9.20 4.15
C PHE A 101 -4.65 -10.05 2.99
N TYR A 102 -3.38 -9.88 2.65
CA TYR A 102 -2.74 -10.66 1.58
C TYR A 102 -2.65 -12.15 1.90
N ALA A 103 -2.50 -12.54 3.16
CA ALA A 103 -2.48 -13.95 3.53
C ALA A 103 -3.86 -14.59 3.32
N TYR A 104 -4.92 -13.89 3.75
CA TYR A 104 -6.30 -14.29 3.49
C TYR A 104 -6.58 -14.38 1.99
N LEU A 105 -6.12 -13.37 1.22
CA LEU A 105 -6.27 -13.35 -0.24
C LEU A 105 -5.53 -14.51 -0.90
N SER A 106 -4.28 -14.78 -0.53
CA SER A 106 -3.49 -15.89 -1.09
C SER A 106 -4.14 -17.25 -0.84
N VAL A 107 -4.69 -17.48 0.36
CA VAL A 107 -5.42 -18.72 0.68
C VAL A 107 -6.69 -18.84 -0.16
N LEU A 108 -7.50 -17.78 -0.23
CA LEU A 108 -8.74 -17.79 -1.00
C LEU A 108 -8.48 -17.99 -2.51
N GLN A 109 -7.49 -17.29 -3.07
CA GLN A 109 -7.11 -17.40 -4.47
C GLN A 109 -6.61 -18.81 -4.80
N TYR A 110 -5.79 -19.41 -3.93
CA TYR A 110 -5.36 -20.80 -4.11
C TYR A 110 -6.57 -21.74 -4.18
N TYR A 111 -7.54 -21.58 -3.27
CA TYR A 111 -8.75 -22.39 -3.27
C TYR A 111 -9.59 -22.22 -4.54
N LEU A 112 -9.75 -20.99 -5.03
CA LEU A 112 -10.49 -20.73 -6.27
C LEU A 112 -9.84 -21.38 -7.49
N ASP A 113 -8.51 -21.38 -7.55
CA ASP A 113 -7.78 -21.88 -8.71
C ASP A 113 -7.58 -23.41 -8.68
N PHE A 114 -7.44 -24.00 -7.49
CA PHE A 114 -6.99 -25.39 -7.32
C PHE A 114 -7.85 -26.25 -6.40
N GLY A 115 -8.83 -25.66 -5.73
CA GLY A 115 -9.58 -26.30 -4.65
C GLY A 115 -8.75 -26.47 -3.38
N TYR A 116 -9.16 -27.40 -2.52
CA TYR A 116 -8.41 -27.70 -1.31
C TYR A 116 -7.04 -28.30 -1.62
N PHE A 117 -6.10 -28.02 -0.73
CA PHE A 117 -4.76 -28.58 -0.84
C PHE A 117 -4.83 -30.04 -0.43
N VAL A 118 -4.44 -30.94 -1.33
CA VAL A 118 -4.46 -32.38 -1.06
C VAL A 118 -3.05 -32.92 -1.26
N GLU A 119 -2.52 -33.61 -0.26
CA GLU A 119 -1.20 -34.22 -0.37
C GLU A 119 -1.22 -35.40 -1.32
N SER A 120 -0.24 -35.42 -2.21
CA SER A 120 -0.01 -36.54 -3.12
C SER A 120 1.17 -37.38 -2.64
N GLU A 121 0.90 -38.57 -2.12
CA GLU A 121 1.94 -39.55 -1.79
C GLU A 121 2.25 -40.44 -3.00
N THR A 122 3.53 -40.67 -3.25
CA THR A 122 3.95 -41.69 -4.22
C THR A 122 3.96 -43.06 -3.53
N ILE A 123 2.96 -43.88 -3.80
CA ILE A 123 2.89 -45.26 -3.32
C ILE A 123 3.52 -46.20 -4.35
N TYR A 124 4.35 -47.12 -3.87
CA TYR A 124 4.93 -48.19 -4.68
C TYR A 124 4.22 -49.51 -4.34
N LYS A 125 3.61 -50.15 -5.33
CA LYS A 125 2.94 -51.44 -5.16
C LYS A 125 3.50 -52.46 -6.15
N LYS A 126 3.37 -53.74 -5.83
CA LYS A 126 3.64 -54.83 -6.79
C LYS A 126 2.43 -54.92 -7.72
N GLY A 127 2.66 -54.89 -9.03
CA GLY A 127 1.60 -55.00 -10.02
C GLY A 127 2.00 -54.51 -11.41
N PHE A 128 1.09 -54.62 -12.37
CA PHE A 128 1.31 -54.25 -13.77
C PHE A 128 0.73 -52.88 -14.15
N SER A 129 0.02 -52.22 -13.23
CA SER A 129 -0.60 -50.92 -13.47
C SER A 129 0.23 -49.77 -12.88
N GLY A 130 0.49 -48.75 -13.70
CA GLY A 130 1.29 -47.56 -13.34
C GLY A 130 2.72 -47.61 -13.89
N LYS A 131 3.49 -46.53 -13.68
CA LYS A 131 4.85 -46.42 -14.22
C LYS A 131 5.82 -47.34 -13.46
N ILE A 132 6.53 -48.22 -14.15
CA ILE A 132 7.46 -49.17 -13.53
C ILE A 132 8.66 -48.44 -12.93
N SER A 133 8.99 -48.74 -11.66
CA SER A 133 10.24 -48.34 -11.02
C SER A 133 11.29 -49.43 -11.21
N TRP A 134 12.02 -49.38 -12.33
CA TRP A 134 13.06 -50.36 -12.63
C TRP A 134 14.12 -50.49 -11.54
N PRO A 135 14.66 -49.41 -10.94
CA PRO A 135 15.67 -49.54 -9.89
C PRO A 135 15.18 -50.30 -8.66
N ARG A 136 13.90 -50.12 -8.27
CA ARG A 136 13.30 -50.85 -7.15
C ARG A 136 12.97 -52.28 -7.52
N THR A 137 12.46 -52.49 -8.74
CA THR A 137 12.12 -53.81 -9.27
C THR A 137 13.37 -54.71 -9.33
N ILE A 138 14.45 -54.25 -9.94
CA ILE A 138 15.71 -54.99 -10.06
C ILE A 138 16.29 -55.33 -8.68
N LYS A 139 16.24 -54.39 -7.73
CA LYS A 139 16.79 -54.58 -6.37
C LYS A 139 15.97 -55.53 -5.49
N ARG A 140 14.65 -55.62 -5.67
CA ARG A 140 13.74 -56.28 -4.70
C ARG A 140 13.02 -57.50 -5.26
N ILE A 141 13.00 -57.68 -6.56
CA ILE A 141 12.26 -58.76 -7.22
C ILE A 141 13.27 -59.71 -7.85
N LYS A 142 13.21 -60.97 -7.45
CA LYS A 142 14.05 -62.00 -8.06
C LYS A 142 13.55 -62.24 -9.49
N PRO A 143 14.38 -62.05 -10.52
CA PRO A 143 13.99 -62.37 -11.88
C PRO A 143 13.90 -63.88 -12.07
N GLN A 144 13.10 -64.30 -13.03
CA GLN A 144 13.06 -65.68 -13.52
C GLN A 144 13.82 -65.76 -14.84
N VAL A 145 14.57 -66.84 -15.01
CA VAL A 145 15.22 -67.14 -16.30
C VAL A 145 14.29 -68.07 -17.06
N VAL A 146 13.88 -67.62 -18.24
CA VAL A 146 12.96 -68.36 -19.12
C VAL A 146 13.64 -68.50 -20.46
N LYS A 147 13.53 -69.66 -21.10
CA LYS A 147 14.05 -69.84 -22.45
C LYS A 147 13.09 -69.26 -23.48
N ASP A 148 13.62 -68.54 -24.45
CA ASP A 148 12.83 -68.12 -25.61
C ASP A 148 12.62 -69.29 -26.59
N GLU A 149 11.88 -69.00 -27.67
CA GLU A 149 11.54 -69.99 -28.71
C GLU A 149 12.78 -70.54 -29.44
N GLU A 150 13.92 -69.84 -29.36
CA GLU A 150 15.21 -70.21 -29.95
C GLU A 150 16.15 -70.88 -28.94
N GLY A 151 15.74 -71.01 -27.67
CA GLY A 151 16.47 -71.69 -26.61
C GLY A 151 17.45 -70.82 -25.82
N HIS A 152 17.43 -69.49 -25.99
CA HIS A 152 18.27 -68.55 -25.25
C HIS A 152 17.64 -68.16 -23.91
N ASP A 153 18.49 -67.93 -22.90
CA ASP A 153 18.06 -67.53 -21.55
C ASP A 153 17.65 -66.05 -21.52
N GLN A 154 16.37 -65.79 -21.26
CA GLN A 154 15.81 -64.44 -21.06
C GLN A 154 15.43 -64.19 -19.61
N VAL A 155 15.62 -62.96 -19.15
CA VAL A 155 15.36 -62.54 -17.77
C VAL A 155 14.02 -61.82 -17.70
N VAL A 156 13.07 -62.40 -16.95
CA VAL A 156 11.70 -61.86 -16.83
C VAL A 156 11.36 -61.54 -15.38
N TYR A 157 10.84 -60.34 -15.14
CA TYR A 157 10.36 -59.88 -13.83
C TYR A 157 8.84 -60.03 -13.74
N LEU A 158 8.36 -61.08 -13.04
CA LEU A 158 6.93 -61.39 -12.94
C LEU A 158 6.15 -60.46 -11.98
N ASN A 159 6.83 -59.73 -11.09
CA ASN A 159 6.20 -58.86 -10.10
C ASN A 159 6.83 -57.47 -10.11
N LEU A 160 6.48 -56.65 -11.11
CA LEU A 160 7.02 -55.30 -11.25
C LEU A 160 6.61 -54.41 -10.07
N ILE A 161 7.51 -53.53 -9.64
CA ILE A 161 7.19 -52.50 -8.66
C ILE A 161 6.78 -51.25 -9.44
N THR A 162 5.48 -50.93 -9.43
CA THR A 162 4.94 -49.75 -10.11
C THR A 162 4.74 -48.59 -9.14
N ARG A 163 4.92 -47.39 -9.67
CA ARG A 163 4.73 -46.10 -9.01
C ARG A 163 3.31 -45.61 -9.31
N LYS A 164 2.53 -45.34 -8.27
CA LYS A 164 1.22 -44.68 -8.36
C LYS A 164 1.15 -43.50 -7.38
N THR A 165 0.59 -42.38 -7.82
CA THR A 165 0.31 -41.24 -6.94
C THR A 165 -1.05 -41.47 -6.28
N SER A 166 -1.11 -41.35 -4.96
CA SER A 166 -2.33 -41.41 -4.15
C SER A 166 -2.55 -40.06 -3.50
N TYR A 167 -3.78 -39.58 -3.54
CA TYR A 167 -4.18 -38.33 -2.90
C TYR A 167 -4.85 -38.65 -1.56
N ARG A 168 -4.51 -37.94 -0.49
CA ARG A 168 -5.15 -38.08 0.84
C ARG A 168 -5.80 -36.77 1.25
N GLU A 169 -7.13 -36.77 1.26
CA GLU A 169 -7.94 -35.63 1.68
C GLU A 169 -8.00 -35.49 3.21
N ASP A 170 -7.81 -36.59 3.94
CA ASP A 170 -7.86 -36.63 5.42
C ASP A 170 -6.53 -36.19 6.09
N ASN A 171 -5.57 -35.68 5.32
CA ASN A 171 -4.30 -35.23 5.90
C ASN A 171 -4.53 -33.94 6.70
N LEU A 172 -3.86 -33.85 7.85
CA LEU A 172 -4.03 -32.74 8.80
C LEU A 172 -3.81 -31.36 8.15
N ILE A 173 -2.84 -31.23 7.25
CA ILE A 173 -2.62 -29.99 6.49
C ILE A 173 -3.81 -29.59 5.61
N THR A 174 -4.51 -30.57 5.03
CA THR A 174 -5.73 -30.34 4.24
C THR A 174 -6.82 -29.75 5.12
N LEU A 175 -7.02 -30.32 6.32
CA LEU A 175 -8.00 -29.84 7.29
C LEU A 175 -7.68 -28.42 7.78
N VAL A 176 -6.40 -28.15 8.08
CA VAL A 176 -5.93 -26.80 8.42
C VAL A 176 -6.19 -25.82 7.27
N HIS A 177 -5.95 -26.23 6.02
CA HIS A 177 -6.26 -25.40 4.86
C HIS A 177 -7.77 -25.16 4.72
N LYS A 178 -8.63 -26.18 4.90
CA LYS A 178 -10.10 -25.99 4.92
C LYS A 178 -10.52 -24.92 5.92
N PHE A 179 -9.95 -24.96 7.14
CA PHE A 179 -10.18 -23.93 8.14
C PHE A 179 -9.76 -22.54 7.66
N CYS A 180 -8.55 -22.38 7.13
CA CYS A 180 -8.09 -21.08 6.61
C CYS A 180 -8.97 -20.57 5.44
N VAL A 181 -9.45 -21.47 4.57
CA VAL A 181 -10.36 -21.10 3.47
C VAL A 181 -11.70 -20.63 4.03
N LYS A 182 -12.26 -21.30 5.05
CA LYS A 182 -13.51 -20.90 5.70
C LYS A 182 -13.40 -19.50 6.29
N GLU A 183 -12.35 -19.23 7.06
CA GLU A 183 -12.08 -17.91 7.62
C GLU A 183 -11.88 -16.83 6.54
N SER A 184 -11.24 -17.19 5.42
CA SER A 184 -11.09 -16.28 4.28
C SER A 184 -12.41 -15.99 3.57
N ALA A 185 -13.23 -17.01 3.36
CA ALA A 185 -14.55 -16.88 2.75
C ALA A 185 -15.51 -16.06 3.62
N ARG A 186 -15.37 -16.14 4.94
CA ARG A 186 -16.13 -15.31 5.88
C ARG A 186 -15.76 -13.83 5.78
N LEU A 187 -14.47 -13.48 5.91
CA LEU A 187 -14.05 -12.08 6.03
C LEU A 187 -13.91 -11.35 4.69
N ILE A 188 -13.30 -12.00 3.70
CA ILE A 188 -12.97 -11.38 2.40
C ILE A 188 -13.65 -12.06 1.20
N GLY A 189 -14.23 -13.24 1.38
CA GLY A 189 -15.01 -13.94 0.36
C GLY A 189 -16.07 -13.08 -0.34
N PRO A 190 -16.81 -12.20 0.37
CA PRO A 190 -17.79 -11.33 -0.27
C PRO A 190 -17.20 -10.42 -1.37
N LEU A 191 -15.92 -10.01 -1.26
CA LEU A 191 -15.24 -9.23 -2.31
C LEU A 191 -15.06 -10.00 -3.63
N TYR A 192 -15.09 -11.34 -3.56
CA TYR A 192 -14.92 -12.26 -4.69
C TYR A 192 -16.21 -12.97 -5.07
N GLY A 193 -17.35 -12.58 -4.47
CA GLY A 193 -18.65 -13.20 -4.73
C GLY A 193 -18.82 -14.58 -4.11
N ILE A 194 -18.00 -14.94 -3.11
CA ILE A 194 -18.04 -16.24 -2.42
C ILE A 194 -18.72 -16.04 -1.07
N SER A 195 -19.77 -16.82 -0.79
CA SER A 195 -20.34 -16.90 0.55
C SER A 195 -19.59 -17.93 1.40
N GLU A 196 -19.43 -17.64 2.70
CA GLU A 196 -18.95 -18.60 3.69
C GLU A 196 -19.70 -19.96 3.65
N ASN A 197 -20.98 -19.97 3.27
CA ASN A 197 -21.79 -21.18 3.19
C ASN A 197 -21.48 -22.07 1.96
N GLU A 198 -20.74 -21.54 0.98
CA GLU A 198 -20.34 -22.28 -0.23
C GLU A 198 -19.07 -23.11 0.01
N VAL A 199 -18.36 -22.84 1.11
CA VAL A 199 -17.13 -23.53 1.51
C VAL A 199 -17.47 -24.61 2.54
N GLU A 200 -16.80 -25.77 2.45
CA GLU A 200 -16.97 -26.88 3.39
C GLU A 200 -16.68 -26.43 4.84
N GLU A 201 -17.50 -26.92 5.77
CA GLU A 201 -17.24 -26.72 7.19
C GLU A 201 -16.00 -27.50 7.62
N PRO A 202 -15.03 -26.86 8.31
CA PRO A 202 -13.85 -27.54 8.79
C PRO A 202 -14.22 -28.52 9.91
N GLU A 203 -13.65 -29.73 9.85
CA GLU A 203 -13.83 -30.76 10.88
C GLU A 203 -13.08 -30.45 12.18
N LEU A 204 -12.05 -29.60 12.08
CA LEU A 204 -11.20 -29.21 13.20
C LEU A 204 -11.60 -27.83 13.72
N LEU A 205 -11.62 -27.71 15.05
CA LEU A 205 -11.63 -26.41 15.72
C LEU A 205 -10.23 -25.79 15.65
N PHE A 206 -10.17 -24.46 15.83
CA PHE A 206 -8.91 -23.73 15.87
C PHE A 206 -8.05 -24.21 17.06
N ASP A 207 -6.81 -24.57 16.76
CA ASP A 207 -5.76 -24.95 17.71
C ASP A 207 -4.44 -24.42 17.15
N TYR A 208 -3.91 -23.37 17.76
CA TYR A 208 -2.75 -22.67 17.22
C TYR A 208 -1.50 -23.53 17.20
N GLU A 209 -1.18 -24.21 18.30
CA GLU A 209 0.02 -25.06 18.39
C GLU A 209 -0.02 -26.14 17.33
N LEU A 210 -1.15 -26.86 17.21
CA LEU A 210 -1.33 -27.92 16.22
C LEU A 210 -1.21 -27.36 14.79
N PHE A 211 -1.90 -26.26 14.50
CA PHE A 211 -1.94 -25.70 13.16
C PHE A 211 -0.57 -25.16 12.75
N ALA A 212 0.10 -24.44 13.66
CA ALA A 212 1.41 -23.86 13.41
C ALA A 212 2.49 -24.94 13.21
N GLU A 213 2.50 -26.00 14.02
CA GLU A 213 3.44 -27.12 13.88
C GLU A 213 3.26 -27.80 12.52
N VAL A 214 2.01 -28.17 12.18
CA VAL A 214 1.69 -28.83 10.91
C VAL A 214 2.12 -27.99 9.71
N ILE A 215 1.85 -26.69 9.74
CA ILE A 215 2.23 -25.80 8.63
C ILE A 215 3.75 -25.67 8.54
N GLN A 216 4.46 -25.51 9.66
CA GLN A 216 5.92 -25.37 9.68
C GLN A 216 6.63 -26.62 9.16
N ASP A 217 6.16 -27.81 9.53
CA ASP A 217 6.66 -29.07 9.00
C ASP A 217 6.51 -29.13 7.46
N LYS A 218 5.38 -28.64 6.94
CA LYS A 218 5.15 -28.61 5.48
C LYS A 218 6.03 -27.59 4.78
N ILE A 219 6.26 -26.42 5.38
CA ILE A 219 7.21 -25.42 4.87
C ILE A 219 8.62 -26.03 4.78
N ALA A 220 9.06 -26.73 5.82
CA ALA A 220 10.40 -27.34 5.85
C ALA A 220 10.55 -28.51 4.85
N ALA A 221 9.46 -29.20 4.52
CA ALA A 221 9.48 -30.39 3.66
C ALA A 221 9.23 -30.12 2.17
N THR A 222 8.63 -28.98 1.80
CA THR A 222 8.24 -28.67 0.41
C THR A 222 9.27 -27.80 -0.30
N PHE A 223 9.46 -28.05 -1.60
CA PHE A 223 10.28 -27.22 -2.51
C PHE A 223 9.45 -26.56 -3.62
N ASN A 224 8.12 -26.66 -3.52
CA ASN A 224 7.23 -26.04 -4.48
C ASN A 224 6.92 -24.61 -4.02
N ASP A 225 7.37 -23.62 -4.77
CA ASP A 225 7.23 -22.19 -4.42
C ASP A 225 5.77 -21.77 -4.16
N LYS A 226 4.83 -22.31 -4.94
CA LYS A 226 3.40 -22.02 -4.77
C LYS A 226 2.85 -22.63 -3.48
N HIS A 227 3.28 -23.83 -3.12
CA HIS A 227 2.90 -24.43 -1.84
C HIS A 227 3.57 -23.68 -0.67
N LEU A 228 4.83 -23.24 -0.83
CA LEU A 228 5.50 -22.40 0.16
C LEU A 228 4.73 -21.10 0.39
N GLU A 229 4.28 -20.43 -0.68
CA GLU A 229 3.47 -19.22 -0.60
C GLU A 229 2.16 -19.48 0.16
N LEU A 230 1.43 -20.55 -0.20
CA LEU A 230 0.21 -20.96 0.51
C LEU A 230 0.47 -21.21 2.00
N PHE A 231 1.48 -22.01 2.34
CA PHE A 231 1.76 -22.36 3.73
C PHE A 231 2.24 -21.17 4.54
N HIS A 232 3.04 -20.27 3.97
CA HIS A 232 3.39 -19.01 4.62
C HIS A 232 2.17 -18.10 4.83
N ALA A 233 1.23 -18.08 3.89
CA ALA A 233 -0.03 -17.36 4.05
C ALA A 233 -0.87 -17.96 5.18
N MET A 234 -1.09 -19.28 5.18
CA MET A 234 -1.80 -19.99 6.26
C MET A 234 -1.16 -19.72 7.63
N LEU A 235 0.18 -19.78 7.73
CA LEU A 235 0.89 -19.51 8.99
C LEU A 235 0.69 -18.07 9.48
N LYS A 236 0.67 -17.09 8.58
CA LYS A 236 0.39 -15.68 8.93
C LYS A 236 -1.04 -15.52 9.46
N MET A 237 -2.01 -16.20 8.86
CA MET A 237 -3.40 -16.19 9.33
C MET A 237 -3.53 -16.80 10.72
N VAL A 238 -2.95 -17.98 10.93
CA VAL A 238 -2.99 -18.70 12.22
C VAL A 238 -2.38 -17.86 13.34
N ARG A 239 -1.22 -17.22 13.09
CA ARG A 239 -0.61 -16.27 14.05
C ARG A 239 -1.47 -15.04 14.32
N TYR A 240 -2.19 -14.54 13.33
CA TYR A 240 -3.10 -13.42 13.52
C TYR A 240 -4.30 -13.80 14.40
N LEU A 241 -4.89 -14.98 14.18
CA LEU A 241 -6.01 -15.49 14.96
C LEU A 241 -5.63 -15.74 16.43
N GLU A 242 -4.47 -16.36 16.68
CA GLU A 242 -3.86 -16.51 18.00
C GLU A 242 -3.74 -15.17 18.74
N ASN A 243 -3.17 -14.16 18.06
CA ASN A 243 -3.03 -12.82 18.64
C ASN A 243 -4.37 -12.14 18.90
N LYS A 244 -5.42 -12.48 18.14
CA LYS A 244 -6.78 -11.96 18.32
C LYS A 244 -7.46 -12.59 19.54
N GLU A 245 -7.35 -13.91 19.73
CA GLU A 245 -7.92 -14.60 20.89
C GLU A 245 -7.27 -14.16 22.21
N ASN A 246 -5.96 -13.92 22.21
CA ASN A 246 -5.20 -13.50 23.39
C ASN A 246 -5.47 -12.04 23.85
N ARG A 247 -6.25 -11.24 23.11
CA ARG A 247 -6.56 -9.82 23.42
C ARG A 247 -7.82 -9.62 24.28
N GLY A 248 -8.16 -10.59 25.12
CA GLY A 248 -9.41 -10.64 25.89
C GLY A 248 -9.83 -9.33 26.61
N GLU A 249 -11.14 -9.10 26.61
CA GLU A 249 -11.98 -8.28 27.52
C GLU A 249 -11.70 -6.78 27.73
N ASP A 250 -10.65 -6.18 27.16
CA ASP A 250 -10.48 -4.71 27.15
C ASP A 250 -11.23 -4.06 25.97
N GLY A 251 -12.52 -4.39 25.81
CA GLY A 251 -13.60 -3.54 25.27
C GLY A 251 -13.44 -2.76 23.95
N SER A 252 -12.36 -2.87 23.19
CA SER A 252 -12.29 -2.39 21.80
C SER A 252 -12.35 -3.62 20.90
N GLU A 253 -13.52 -3.90 20.34
CA GLU A 253 -13.65 -4.69 19.12
C GLU A 253 -12.81 -4.00 18.03
N ASN A 254 -11.50 -4.30 17.96
CA ASN A 254 -10.69 -3.86 16.83
C ASN A 254 -11.07 -4.75 15.65
N GLU A 255 -12.13 -4.33 14.97
CA GLU A 255 -12.52 -4.84 13.66
C GLU A 255 -11.28 -5.03 12.78
N PRO A 256 -11.17 -6.13 12.01
CA PRO A 256 -10.04 -6.33 11.12
C PRO A 256 -9.88 -5.17 10.14
N LEU A 257 -8.71 -4.53 10.15
CA LEU A 257 -8.38 -3.34 9.36
C LEU A 257 -7.14 -3.60 8.51
N PHE A 258 -7.19 -3.24 7.24
CA PHE A 258 -6.07 -3.22 6.32
C PHE A 258 -6.01 -1.87 5.61
N GLY A 259 -4.96 -1.08 5.83
CA GLY A 259 -4.83 0.23 5.19
C GLY A 259 -4.01 1.21 6.01
N VAL A 260 -4.34 2.49 5.90
CA VAL A 260 -3.67 3.58 6.61
C VAL A 260 -4.67 4.40 7.40
N ASN A 261 -4.32 4.76 8.64
CA ASN A 261 -5.14 5.63 9.49
C ASN A 261 -5.25 7.06 8.95
N THR A 262 -4.25 7.50 8.18
CA THR A 262 -4.25 8.76 7.45
C THR A 262 -3.61 8.55 6.09
N PHE A 263 -4.24 9.07 5.05
CA PHE A 263 -3.72 8.98 3.68
C PHE A 263 -2.78 10.15 3.33
N ALA A 264 -2.61 11.13 4.23
CA ALA A 264 -1.77 12.30 3.97
C ALA A 264 -0.31 11.95 3.63
N PRO A 265 0.38 11.03 4.35
CA PRO A 265 1.74 10.62 3.98
C PRO A 265 1.80 9.90 2.62
N VAL A 266 0.76 9.13 2.27
CA VAL A 266 0.66 8.47 0.95
C VAL A 266 0.52 9.50 -0.15
N TRP A 267 -0.32 10.52 0.06
CA TRP A 267 -0.49 11.65 -0.85
C TRP A 267 0.83 12.40 -1.07
N GLU A 268 1.51 12.79 0.01
CA GLU A 268 2.81 13.47 -0.04
C GLU A 268 3.84 12.68 -0.84
N ALA A 269 3.98 11.37 -0.56
CA ALA A 269 4.89 10.48 -1.26
C ALA A 269 4.58 10.38 -2.76
N MET A 270 3.29 10.32 -3.14
CA MET A 270 2.91 10.27 -4.55
C MET A 270 3.24 11.59 -5.27
N VAL A 271 2.98 12.75 -4.63
CA VAL A 271 3.33 14.07 -5.18
C VAL A 271 4.84 14.20 -5.34
N ASP A 272 5.64 13.83 -4.33
CA ASP A 272 7.10 13.87 -4.41
C ASP A 272 7.64 12.96 -5.52
N LYS A 273 7.06 11.77 -5.73
CA LYS A 273 7.53 10.89 -6.82
C LYS A 273 7.21 11.44 -8.21
N ILE A 274 6.12 12.19 -8.38
CA ILE A 274 5.76 12.81 -9.67
C ILE A 274 6.65 14.03 -9.94
N PHE A 275 6.70 14.96 -8.98
CA PHE A 275 7.26 16.30 -9.17
C PHE A 275 8.67 16.47 -8.61
N GLY A 276 9.07 15.64 -7.66
CA GLY A 276 10.38 15.68 -7.03
C GLY A 276 11.50 15.56 -8.07
N LYS A 277 12.30 16.62 -8.14
CA LYS A 277 13.40 16.76 -9.08
C LYS A 277 14.47 17.65 -8.46
N LEU A 278 15.44 17.00 -7.83
CA LEU A 278 16.57 17.67 -7.20
C LEU A 278 17.66 17.99 -8.24
N PRO A 279 18.54 18.97 -7.96
CA PRO A 279 19.80 19.12 -8.68
C PRO A 279 20.63 17.84 -8.62
N GLN A 280 21.46 17.61 -9.64
CA GLN A 280 22.32 16.43 -9.71
C GLN A 280 23.30 16.40 -8.53
N GLY A 281 23.43 15.26 -7.87
CA GLY A 281 24.36 15.07 -6.73
C GLY A 281 23.89 15.68 -5.41
N VAL A 282 22.77 16.41 -5.40
CA VAL A 282 22.26 17.09 -4.20
C VAL A 282 21.23 16.23 -3.49
N ALA A 283 21.45 16.00 -2.20
CA ALA A 283 20.51 15.30 -1.33
C ALA A 283 19.41 16.25 -0.82
N LYS A 284 18.18 15.73 -0.66
CA LYS A 284 16.99 16.53 -0.30
C LYS A 284 17.14 17.21 1.08
N ASP A 285 17.86 16.58 2.00
CA ASP A 285 18.07 17.09 3.35
C ASP A 285 18.85 18.41 3.40
N LYS A 286 19.63 18.72 2.35
CA LYS A 286 20.28 20.03 2.18
C LYS A 286 19.30 21.19 2.08
N PHE A 287 18.04 20.93 1.73
CA PHE A 287 16.99 21.95 1.64
C PHE A 287 16.28 22.20 2.98
N ASN A 288 16.67 21.51 4.05
CA ASN A 288 15.98 21.59 5.33
C ASN A 288 16.51 22.75 6.20
N PRO A 289 15.65 23.71 6.61
CA PRO A 289 16.01 24.65 7.67
C PRO A 289 16.16 23.92 9.02
N HIS A 290 17.21 24.26 9.76
CA HIS A 290 17.48 23.71 11.09
C HIS A 290 17.40 24.78 12.18
N LEU A 291 16.65 24.47 13.23
CA LEU A 291 16.60 25.21 14.49
C LEU A 291 17.84 24.85 15.31
N ARG A 292 18.51 25.86 15.85
CA ARG A 292 19.61 25.70 16.80
C ARG A 292 19.26 26.41 18.09
N TRP A 293 19.45 25.74 19.22
CA TRP A 293 19.34 26.36 20.54
C TRP A 293 20.73 26.84 20.98
N ASN A 294 20.82 28.09 21.45
CA ASN A 294 22.03 28.63 22.07
C ASN A 294 21.61 29.37 23.35
N ASP A 295 22.04 28.88 24.51
CA ASP A 295 21.74 29.48 25.82
C ASP A 295 22.68 30.63 26.20
N GLY A 296 23.61 31.00 25.31
CA GLY A 296 24.57 32.09 25.49
C GLY A 296 25.64 31.84 26.56
N CYS A 297 25.65 30.65 27.18
CA CYS A 297 26.50 30.35 28.34
C CYS A 297 27.65 29.39 28.03
N ARG A 298 27.77 28.89 26.79
CA ARG A 298 28.77 27.90 26.38
C ARG A 298 29.44 28.29 25.05
N ASP A 299 30.76 28.13 24.97
CA ASP A 299 31.51 28.21 23.71
C ASP A 299 31.03 27.12 22.75
N GLU A 300 30.91 27.42 21.45
CA GLU A 300 30.41 26.54 20.37
C GLU A 300 31.21 25.21 20.16
N LYS A 301 32.17 24.90 21.03
CA LYS A 301 33.15 23.81 20.89
C LYS A 301 33.23 22.87 22.11
N LEU A 302 32.14 22.67 22.86
CA LEU A 302 32.13 21.69 23.96
C LEU A 302 31.24 20.49 23.63
N ASP A 303 31.78 19.31 23.91
CA ASP A 303 31.18 18.00 23.63
C ASP A 303 29.75 17.90 24.14
N GLU A 304 28.85 17.55 23.21
CA GLU A 304 27.40 17.45 23.43
C GLU A 304 27.09 16.43 24.54
N SER A 305 26.50 16.89 25.63
CA SER A 305 25.97 16.00 26.68
C SER A 305 24.73 15.23 26.19
N GLU A 306 24.43 14.05 26.73
CA GLU A 306 23.29 13.21 26.31
C GLU A 306 21.92 13.92 26.38
N GLU A 307 21.75 14.91 27.25
CA GLU A 307 20.53 15.74 27.34
C GLU A 307 20.45 16.81 26.22
N GLU A 308 21.59 17.25 25.68
CA GLU A 308 21.71 18.23 24.58
C GLU A 308 21.40 17.57 23.23
N ILE A 309 21.73 16.28 23.09
CA ILE A 309 21.36 15.43 21.95
C ILE A 309 19.83 15.33 21.79
N VAL A 310 19.06 15.38 22.89
CA VAL A 310 17.59 15.35 22.86
C VAL A 310 16.99 16.68 22.39
N LEU A 311 17.64 17.81 22.68
CA LEU A 311 17.22 19.15 22.20
C LEU A 311 17.59 19.38 20.74
N ASN A 312 18.69 18.79 20.29
CA ASN A 312 19.13 18.80 18.89
C ASN A 312 18.57 17.64 18.06
N ASP A 313 17.59 16.88 18.56
CA ASP A 313 16.94 15.78 17.84
C ASP A 313 16.53 16.25 16.42
N PRO A 314 17.07 15.65 15.34
CA PRO A 314 16.75 15.99 13.95
C PRO A 314 15.26 15.93 13.62
N LYS A 315 14.44 15.24 14.42
CA LYS A 315 12.98 15.22 14.27
C LYS A 315 12.30 16.47 14.84
N ARG A 316 12.90 17.13 15.83
CA ARG A 316 12.37 18.35 16.48
C ARG A 316 12.98 19.62 15.91
N SER A 317 14.24 19.56 15.51
CA SER A 317 15.02 20.73 15.09
C SER A 317 14.93 21.01 13.59
N THR A 318 14.30 20.16 12.78
CA THR A 318 14.39 20.26 11.30
C THR A 318 13.03 20.45 10.67
N LEU A 319 12.88 21.53 9.89
CA LEU A 319 11.74 21.71 9.00
C LEU A 319 12.07 21.02 7.66
N ARG A 320 11.15 20.20 7.13
CA ARG A 320 11.39 19.38 5.94
C ARG A 320 10.36 19.72 4.87
N PRO A 321 10.76 20.23 3.69
CA PRO A 321 9.83 20.46 2.59
C PRO A 321 9.39 19.12 1.98
N ASP A 322 8.09 19.01 1.70
CA ASP A 322 7.47 17.79 1.18
C ASP A 322 8.00 17.42 -0.22
N THR A 323 8.20 18.40 -1.10
CA THR A 323 8.74 18.17 -2.45
C THR A 323 9.52 19.38 -2.93
N ILE A 324 10.70 19.12 -3.50
CA ILE A 324 11.53 20.11 -4.18
C ILE A 324 11.59 19.75 -5.65
N MET A 325 11.19 20.69 -6.51
CA MET A 325 11.16 20.52 -7.95
C MET A 325 11.99 21.62 -8.61
N VAL A 326 13.04 21.24 -9.34
CA VAL A 326 13.88 22.15 -10.12
C VAL A 326 13.62 21.94 -11.60
N VAL A 327 13.04 22.95 -12.27
CA VAL A 327 12.66 22.91 -13.68
C VAL A 327 13.15 24.19 -14.35
N GLY A 328 14.00 24.04 -15.37
CA GLY A 328 14.67 25.16 -16.01
C GLY A 328 15.47 25.98 -14.99
N GLU A 329 15.14 27.26 -14.90
CA GLU A 329 15.71 28.18 -13.92
C GLU A 329 14.86 28.32 -12.65
N GLY A 330 13.70 27.68 -12.54
CA GLY A 330 12.84 27.80 -11.37
C GLY A 330 13.12 26.74 -10.30
N VAL A 331 13.08 27.16 -9.02
CA VAL A 331 13.05 26.26 -7.87
C VAL A 331 11.67 26.33 -7.24
N TYR A 332 10.97 25.20 -7.21
CA TYR A 332 9.60 25.11 -6.72
C TYR A 332 9.58 24.28 -5.44
N ILE A 333 9.14 24.90 -4.35
CA ILE A 333 8.93 24.25 -3.07
C ILE A 333 7.43 23.96 -2.99
N LEU A 334 7.10 22.67 -2.99
CA LEU A 334 5.71 22.22 -3.02
C LEU A 334 5.39 21.58 -1.66
N ASP A 335 4.38 22.11 -0.97
CA ASP A 335 3.77 21.50 0.22
C ASP A 335 2.56 20.68 -0.23
N SER A 336 2.55 19.39 0.09
CA SER A 336 1.39 18.53 -0.12
C SER A 336 0.41 18.71 1.04
N LYS A 337 -0.81 19.14 0.72
CA LYS A 337 -1.87 19.36 1.73
C LYS A 337 -3.06 18.46 1.45
N TYR A 338 -3.21 17.42 2.26
CA TYR A 338 -4.38 16.52 2.21
C TYR A 338 -5.62 17.16 2.84
N TYR A 339 -6.05 18.30 2.28
CA TYR A 339 -7.09 19.20 2.81
C TYR A 339 -8.35 19.16 1.94
N LYS A 340 -9.53 19.38 2.55
CA LYS A 340 -10.86 19.26 1.89
C LYS A 340 -11.18 20.39 0.92
N TYR A 341 -10.30 21.38 0.72
CA TYR A 341 -10.59 22.53 -0.13
C TYR A 341 -10.98 22.10 -1.55
N GLY A 342 -10.23 21.19 -2.18
CA GLY A 342 -10.50 20.69 -3.53
C GLY A 342 -11.86 19.98 -3.69
N LEU A 343 -12.53 19.60 -2.60
CA LEU A 343 -13.89 19.06 -2.62
C LEU A 343 -14.94 20.12 -2.32
N THR A 344 -14.66 20.97 -1.33
CA THR A 344 -15.66 21.85 -0.71
C THR A 344 -15.67 23.26 -1.29
N GLY A 345 -14.52 23.77 -1.75
CA GLY A 345 -14.33 25.15 -2.18
C GLY A 345 -14.46 26.20 -1.06
N PHE A 346 -14.60 25.78 0.20
CA PHE A 346 -14.70 26.69 1.33
C PHE A 346 -13.31 27.15 1.76
N ASN A 347 -13.09 28.46 1.83
CA ASN A 347 -11.81 29.05 2.22
C ASN A 347 -11.33 28.61 3.62
N SER A 348 -12.24 28.23 4.51
CA SER A 348 -11.89 27.66 5.82
C SER A 348 -11.15 26.32 5.75
N HIS A 349 -11.17 25.65 4.59
CA HIS A 349 -10.43 24.41 4.33
C HIS A 349 -9.11 24.64 3.59
N LEU A 350 -8.70 25.88 3.35
CA LEU A 350 -7.36 26.19 2.85
C LEU A 350 -6.30 26.05 3.96
N PRO A 351 -5.02 25.89 3.60
CA PRO A 351 -3.92 25.93 4.56
C PRO A 351 -3.93 27.22 5.39
N GLY A 352 -3.75 27.08 6.70
CA GLY A 352 -3.72 28.19 7.65
C GLY A 352 -2.35 28.84 7.81
N ALA A 353 -2.26 29.84 8.69
CA ALA A 353 -1.07 30.66 8.91
C ALA A 353 0.21 29.85 9.18
N GLU A 354 0.12 28.75 9.95
CA GLU A 354 1.27 27.90 10.24
C GLU A 354 1.89 27.30 8.96
N SER A 355 1.06 26.82 8.03
CA SER A 355 1.54 26.27 6.76
C SER A 355 2.14 27.36 5.86
N VAL A 356 1.55 28.56 5.89
CA VAL A 356 2.09 29.73 5.17
C VAL A 356 3.47 30.11 5.71
N CYS A 357 3.64 30.19 7.03
CA CYS A 357 4.91 30.51 7.65
C CYS A 357 5.99 29.46 7.33
N LYS A 358 5.66 28.15 7.35
CA LYS A 358 6.59 27.09 6.97
C LYS A 358 7.07 27.23 5.53
N GLN A 359 6.15 27.46 4.59
CA GLN A 359 6.47 27.68 3.18
C GLN A 359 7.37 28.91 2.97
N MET A 360 7.13 30.00 3.69
CA MET A 360 8.03 31.17 3.66
C MET A 360 9.43 30.83 4.17
N ALA A 361 9.53 30.11 5.30
CA ALA A 361 10.80 29.71 5.88
C ALA A 361 11.61 28.80 4.95
N TYR A 362 10.97 27.86 4.25
CA TYR A 362 11.64 27.03 3.26
C TYR A 362 12.23 27.86 2.13
N ALA A 363 11.45 28.76 1.54
CA ALA A 363 11.91 29.59 0.43
C ALA A 363 13.05 30.54 0.83
N GLU A 364 12.95 31.17 2.00
CA GLU A 364 14.00 32.05 2.53
C GLU A 364 15.30 31.28 2.80
N TYR A 365 15.20 30.07 3.32
CA TYR A 365 16.36 29.21 3.55
C TYR A 365 17.04 28.85 2.22
N VAL A 366 16.28 28.40 1.22
CA VAL A 366 16.81 28.07 -0.11
C VAL A 366 17.43 29.29 -0.78
N GLU A 367 16.80 30.47 -0.68
CA GLU A 367 17.34 31.70 -1.25
C GLU A 367 18.70 32.07 -0.66
N THR A 368 18.83 31.94 0.65
CA THR A 368 20.03 32.34 1.40
C THR A 368 21.16 31.31 1.31
N HIS A 369 20.84 30.02 1.18
CA HIS A 369 21.80 28.92 1.22
C HIS A 369 21.98 28.22 -0.14
N TRP A 370 21.45 28.76 -1.24
CA TRP A 370 21.48 28.12 -2.57
C TRP A 370 22.87 27.62 -2.98
N LYS A 371 23.92 28.42 -2.72
CA LYS A 371 25.29 28.05 -3.05
C LYS A 371 25.77 26.84 -2.24
N GLU A 372 25.56 26.86 -0.93
CA GLU A 372 25.92 25.78 -0.01
C GLU A 372 25.15 24.48 -0.31
N ILE A 373 23.90 24.60 -0.78
CA ILE A 373 23.08 23.47 -1.21
C ILE A 373 23.70 22.77 -2.43
N LEU A 374 24.29 23.53 -3.35
CA LEU A 374 24.89 23.00 -4.58
C LEU A 374 26.33 22.51 -4.41
N GLU A 375 27.01 22.86 -3.33
CA GLU A 375 28.38 22.40 -3.06
C GLU A 375 28.40 20.89 -2.77
N GLU A 376 29.10 20.12 -3.61
CA GLU A 376 29.40 18.71 -3.32
C GLU A 376 30.22 18.59 -2.04
N ASN A 377 29.97 17.54 -1.26
CA ASN A 377 30.58 17.29 0.05
C ASN A 377 32.09 17.63 0.12
N GLY A 378 32.42 18.82 0.62
CA GLY A 378 33.53 19.08 1.53
C GLY A 378 34.97 18.73 1.10
N ASP A 379 35.30 18.57 -0.18
CA ASP A 379 36.71 18.56 -0.62
C ASP A 379 37.05 19.86 -1.38
N PRO A 380 37.78 20.80 -0.74
CA PRO A 380 38.20 22.06 -1.37
C PRO A 380 39.16 21.86 -2.56
N SER A 381 39.68 20.65 -2.77
CA SER A 381 40.77 20.37 -3.73
C SER A 381 40.31 19.85 -5.10
N THR A 382 39.03 19.52 -5.29
CA THR A 382 38.45 19.09 -6.58
C THR A 382 37.51 20.11 -7.18
N SER A 383 37.78 21.40 -6.98
CA SER A 383 37.15 22.48 -7.75
C SER A 383 37.62 22.43 -9.22
N LEU A 384 37.07 21.51 -10.00
CA LEU A 384 37.31 21.43 -11.43
C LEU A 384 36.35 22.40 -12.15
N HIS A 385 36.98 23.35 -12.84
CA HIS A 385 36.43 24.29 -13.79
C HIS A 385 35.29 23.78 -14.68
N SER A 386 34.16 24.50 -14.63
CA SER A 386 33.19 24.86 -15.69
C SER A 386 31.78 24.72 -15.08
N ALA A 387 30.98 25.78 -14.91
CA ALA A 387 30.43 26.58 -15.98
C ALA A 387 29.92 27.94 -15.46
N GLN A 388 29.59 28.81 -16.41
CA GLN A 388 28.96 30.15 -16.30
C GLN A 388 28.15 30.42 -15.03
N ASP A 389 28.34 31.62 -14.47
CA ASP A 389 27.40 32.53 -13.78
C ASP A 389 26.00 32.02 -13.31
N ASP A 390 25.86 30.76 -12.89
CA ASP A 390 24.63 30.14 -12.34
C ASP A 390 24.55 30.38 -10.80
N SER A 391 25.24 31.43 -10.34
CA SER A 391 25.46 31.74 -8.92
C SER A 391 24.41 32.71 -8.33
N SER A 392 23.53 33.26 -9.17
CA SER A 392 22.36 34.02 -8.73
C SER A 392 21.24 33.06 -8.30
N PRO A 393 20.55 33.32 -7.17
CA PRO A 393 19.46 32.47 -6.74
C PRO A 393 18.39 32.43 -7.83
N LYS A 394 18.19 31.21 -8.33
CA LYS A 394 17.08 30.86 -9.22
C LYS A 394 15.77 31.39 -8.65
N PRO A 395 14.82 31.91 -9.46
CA PRO A 395 13.52 32.32 -8.93
C PRO A 395 12.86 31.18 -8.16
N ILE A 396 12.51 31.46 -6.91
CA ILE A 396 11.92 30.49 -5.99
C ILE A 396 10.41 30.71 -5.95
N TYR A 397 9.66 29.61 -6.00
CA TYR A 397 8.21 29.59 -5.99
C TYR A 397 7.70 28.66 -4.90
N ASN A 398 6.61 29.06 -4.26
CA ASN A 398 5.91 28.24 -3.27
C ASN A 398 4.56 27.81 -3.81
N ALA A 399 4.17 26.56 -3.56
CA ALA A 399 2.83 26.09 -3.88
C ALA A 399 2.29 25.08 -2.86
N PHE A 400 0.98 25.15 -2.62
CA PHE A 400 0.21 24.10 -1.95
C PHE A 400 -0.42 23.18 -3.00
N ILE A 401 -0.17 21.88 -2.89
CA ILE A 401 -0.75 20.84 -3.74
C ILE A 401 -1.83 20.09 -2.96
N MET A 402 -3.09 20.28 -3.35
CA MET A 402 -4.26 19.71 -2.67
C MET A 402 -5.01 18.73 -3.56
N PRO A 403 -5.54 17.62 -3.00
CA PRO A 403 -6.28 16.66 -3.79
C PRO A 403 -7.67 17.21 -4.17
N TYR A 404 -8.13 16.86 -5.36
CA TYR A 404 -9.52 17.08 -5.78
C TYR A 404 -10.01 15.93 -6.66
N CYS A 405 -11.30 15.99 -7.00
CA CYS A 405 -11.93 15.10 -7.96
C CYS A 405 -12.23 15.87 -9.25
N ALA A 406 -11.53 15.55 -10.34
CA ALA A 406 -11.74 16.17 -11.64
C ALA A 406 -13.12 15.86 -12.22
N ASP A 407 -13.65 14.66 -11.96
CA ASP A 407 -14.97 14.23 -12.44
C ASP A 407 -16.14 14.98 -11.77
N ALA A 408 -15.90 15.76 -10.71
CA ALA A 408 -16.95 16.42 -9.95
C ALA A 408 -17.58 17.63 -10.66
N GLY A 409 -17.00 18.12 -11.76
CA GLY A 409 -17.46 19.28 -12.55
C GLY A 409 -17.41 20.64 -11.83
N LYS A 410 -17.29 20.66 -10.51
CA LYS A 410 -17.32 21.84 -9.63
C LYS A 410 -16.30 22.92 -9.98
N TRP A 411 -15.17 22.53 -10.55
CA TRP A 411 -14.06 23.42 -10.87
C TRP A 411 -13.98 23.75 -12.35
N ASP A 412 -14.98 23.41 -13.15
CA ASP A 412 -14.97 23.62 -14.60
C ASP A 412 -15.16 25.08 -15.00
N GLU A 413 -15.84 25.87 -14.17
CA GLU A 413 -16.05 27.31 -14.39
C GLU A 413 -14.86 28.18 -13.97
N ILE A 414 -13.87 27.64 -13.25
CA ILE A 414 -12.63 28.38 -12.86
C ILE A 414 -11.65 28.53 -14.05
N ALA A 415 -12.07 28.11 -15.25
CA ALA A 415 -11.34 28.13 -16.52
C ALA A 415 -10.99 29.55 -17.07
N ALA A 416 -10.87 30.58 -16.24
CA ALA A 416 -10.47 31.92 -16.68
C ALA A 416 -8.94 32.17 -16.60
N VAL A 417 -8.13 31.20 -16.17
CA VAL A 417 -6.67 31.27 -16.31
C VAL A 417 -6.29 30.40 -17.50
N ALA A 418 -5.94 31.07 -18.61
CA ALA A 418 -5.47 30.60 -19.92
C ALA A 418 -5.42 29.08 -20.14
N GLU A 419 -6.04 28.61 -21.23
CA GLU A 419 -5.92 27.25 -21.75
C GLU A 419 -4.44 26.90 -22.02
N LEU A 420 -3.76 26.41 -20.99
CA LEU A 420 -2.45 25.77 -21.12
C LEU A 420 -2.68 24.34 -21.66
N PRO A 421 -1.70 23.80 -22.42
CA PRO A 421 -1.79 22.44 -22.92
C PRO A 421 -1.93 21.47 -21.76
N ARG A 422 -3.14 20.91 -21.58
CA ARG A 422 -3.41 19.96 -20.51
C ARG A 422 -2.61 18.69 -20.77
N ASN A 423 -1.87 18.24 -19.78
CA ASN A 423 -1.42 16.86 -19.79
C ASN A 423 -2.64 15.97 -19.55
N ASP A 424 -3.01 15.15 -20.54
CA ASP A 424 -4.14 14.23 -20.43
C ASP A 424 -3.97 13.20 -19.29
N VAL A 425 -2.76 13.08 -18.72
CA VAL A 425 -2.46 12.16 -17.62
C VAL A 425 -2.86 12.73 -16.25
N TYR A 426 -2.60 14.01 -15.99
CA TYR A 426 -2.80 14.63 -14.67
C TYR A 426 -3.69 15.86 -14.79
N ALA A 427 -4.93 15.76 -14.34
CA ALA A 427 -5.79 16.92 -14.29
C ALA A 427 -5.35 17.85 -13.14
N MET A 428 -4.81 19.02 -13.48
CA MET A 428 -4.35 20.04 -12.53
C MET A 428 -5.05 21.38 -12.77
N LYS A 429 -5.32 22.13 -11.70
CA LYS A 429 -5.91 23.47 -11.79
C LYS A 429 -5.33 24.40 -10.73
N ARG A 430 -5.01 25.64 -11.10
CA ARG A 430 -4.75 26.69 -10.13
C ARG A 430 -6.05 27.37 -9.72
N VAL A 431 -6.28 27.50 -8.42
CA VAL A 431 -7.50 28.10 -7.85
C VAL A 431 -7.27 29.43 -7.15
N GLY A 432 -6.01 29.82 -6.97
CA GLY A 432 -5.66 31.10 -6.38
C GLY A 432 -4.23 31.15 -5.86
N TYR A 433 -3.98 32.04 -4.91
CA TYR A 433 -2.75 32.10 -4.13
C TYR A 433 -3.04 32.62 -2.72
N ILE A 434 -2.22 32.20 -1.75
CA ILE A 434 -2.22 32.70 -0.37
C ILE A 434 -0.97 33.56 -0.18
N TYR A 435 -1.08 34.64 0.56
CA TYR A 435 0.06 35.50 0.92
C TYR A 435 -0.09 36.02 2.34
N GLY A 436 1.05 36.29 2.98
CA GLY A 436 1.11 36.97 4.27
C GLY A 436 1.09 38.49 4.09
N ASP A 437 0.30 39.20 4.89
CA ASP A 437 0.25 40.67 4.89
C ASP A 437 1.55 41.31 5.43
N TRP A 438 2.36 40.54 6.17
CA TRP A 438 3.69 40.93 6.63
C TRP A 438 4.79 40.88 5.55
N LYS A 439 4.45 40.45 4.33
CA LYS A 439 5.37 40.43 3.17
C LYS A 439 4.96 41.49 2.15
N ASP A 440 5.95 42.13 1.57
CA ASP A 440 5.80 43.20 0.56
C ASP A 440 5.39 42.68 -0.84
N ARG A 441 5.41 41.35 -1.03
CA ARG A 441 5.16 40.67 -2.31
C ARG A 441 6.18 41.00 -3.42
N SER A 442 7.39 41.44 -3.05
CA SER A 442 8.47 41.74 -3.99
C SER A 442 9.11 40.50 -4.62
N LYS A 443 9.02 39.34 -3.94
CA LYS A 443 9.60 38.07 -4.38
C LYS A 443 8.52 37.08 -4.82
N PRO A 444 8.76 36.21 -5.82
CA PRO A 444 7.75 35.29 -6.33
C PRO A 444 7.19 34.36 -5.25
N TYR A 445 8.05 33.77 -4.41
CA TYR A 445 7.64 32.88 -3.31
C TYR A 445 6.81 33.54 -2.21
N HIS A 446 6.69 34.88 -2.16
CA HIS A 446 5.75 35.57 -1.25
C HIS A 446 4.29 35.28 -1.61
N LYS A 447 4.01 34.82 -2.83
CA LYS A 447 2.69 34.31 -3.25
C LYS A 447 2.77 32.79 -3.31
N ILE A 448 2.05 32.11 -2.43
CA ILE A 448 1.96 30.65 -2.43
C ILE A 448 0.82 30.25 -3.35
N ALA A 449 1.11 29.63 -4.49
CA ALA A 449 0.08 29.17 -5.42
C ALA A 449 -0.77 28.05 -4.78
N CYS A 450 -2.09 28.08 -4.97
CA CYS A 450 -2.97 26.98 -4.58
C CYS A 450 -3.31 26.15 -5.81
N ILE A 451 -2.79 24.92 -5.84
CA ILE A 451 -2.96 23.98 -6.94
C ILE A 451 -3.83 22.82 -6.48
N LEU A 452 -4.82 22.48 -7.29
CA LEU A 452 -5.60 21.28 -7.18
C LEU A 452 -5.04 20.22 -8.13
N LEU A 453 -4.81 19.01 -7.63
CA LEU A 453 -4.30 17.87 -8.38
C LEU A 453 -5.24 16.65 -8.20
N ASP A 454 -5.64 16.02 -9.31
CA ASP A 454 -6.66 14.98 -9.29
C ASP A 454 -6.15 13.70 -8.60
N MET A 455 -6.84 13.29 -7.53
CA MET A 455 -6.44 12.13 -6.71
C MET A 455 -6.39 10.84 -7.53
N LYS A 456 -7.38 10.63 -8.40
CA LYS A 456 -7.50 9.41 -9.20
C LYS A 456 -6.37 9.31 -10.23
N SER A 457 -6.03 10.39 -10.93
CA SER A 457 -4.88 10.47 -11.83
C SER A 457 -3.56 10.17 -11.11
N VAL A 458 -3.34 10.78 -9.94
CA VAL A 458 -2.13 10.56 -9.12
C VAL A 458 -2.02 9.11 -8.66
N MET A 459 -3.11 8.51 -8.19
CA MET A 459 -3.07 7.10 -7.76
C MET A 459 -2.76 6.16 -8.92
N ARG A 460 -3.25 6.46 -10.14
CA ARG A 460 -2.99 5.66 -11.35
C ARG A 460 -1.55 5.79 -11.84
N ASN A 461 -0.97 6.97 -11.72
CA ASN A 461 0.39 7.24 -12.14
C ASN A 461 1.06 8.17 -11.13
N TYR A 462 2.05 7.67 -10.41
CA TYR A 462 2.87 8.48 -9.51
C TYR A 462 4.36 8.28 -9.80
N ALA A 463 4.69 7.90 -11.03
CA ALA A 463 6.08 7.89 -11.49
C ALA A 463 6.51 9.31 -11.85
N ASN A 464 7.82 9.56 -11.79
CA ASN A 464 8.40 10.85 -12.18
C ASN A 464 7.95 11.22 -13.60
N ASN A 465 7.37 12.41 -13.74
CA ASN A 465 6.76 12.83 -15.00
C ASN A 465 7.19 14.25 -15.39
N PRO A 466 8.15 14.40 -16.31
CA PRO A 466 8.63 15.71 -16.76
C PRO A 466 7.57 16.60 -17.40
N SER A 467 6.57 16.01 -18.08
CA SER A 467 5.46 16.78 -18.68
C SER A 467 4.57 17.38 -17.59
N ALA A 468 4.25 16.61 -16.55
CA ALA A 468 3.50 17.11 -15.39
C ALA A 468 4.28 18.20 -14.62
N GLN A 469 5.60 18.02 -14.46
CA GLN A 469 6.48 19.04 -13.86
C GLN A 469 6.45 20.37 -14.64
N SER A 470 6.47 20.29 -15.97
CA SER A 470 6.42 21.47 -16.84
C SER A 470 5.07 22.17 -16.77
N GLU A 471 3.96 21.42 -16.84
CA GLU A 471 2.60 21.99 -16.69
C GLU A 471 2.39 22.62 -15.31
N LEU A 472 2.86 21.96 -14.24
CA LEU A 472 2.79 22.53 -12.89
C LEU A 472 3.57 23.85 -12.78
N ALA A 473 4.76 23.90 -13.39
CA ALA A 473 5.57 25.12 -13.43
C ALA A 473 4.84 26.27 -14.17
N GLU A 474 4.11 25.98 -15.25
CA GLU A 474 3.30 26.99 -15.97
C GLU A 474 2.08 27.46 -15.17
N LEU A 475 1.49 26.59 -14.36
CA LEU A 475 0.36 26.94 -13.48
C LEU A 475 0.77 27.85 -12.31
N ILE A 476 2.05 27.87 -11.93
CA ILE A 476 2.59 28.71 -10.86
C ILE A 476 3.18 29.97 -11.50
N PRO A 477 2.48 31.12 -11.45
CA PRO A 477 2.93 32.31 -12.17
C PRO A 477 4.19 32.93 -11.56
N TYR A 478 4.86 33.72 -12.39
CA TYR A 478 5.95 34.63 -12.02
C TYR A 478 5.56 35.68 -10.97
#